data_AF-A0A9E4UA64-F1
#
_entry.id   AF-A0A9E4UA64-F1
#
_cell.length_a   1.000
_cell.length_b   1.000
_cell.length_c   1.000
_cell.angle_alpha   90.00
_cell.angle_beta   90.00
_cell.angle_gamma   90.00
#
_symmetry.space_group_name_H-M   'P 1'
#
loop_
_entity.id
_entity.type
_entity.pdbx_description
1 polymer ?
#
loop_
_entity_poly.entity_id
_entity_poly.type
_entity_poly.pdbx_seq_one_letter_code
_entity_poly.pdbx_strand_id
1 'polypeptide(L)'
;MLPGFLNLWPFAMRRALARWRLLVPLAVGSVLAVALMSSTFIYGDAVRQLGLDFAIDERTPSELDIDLIAYYAPTTPDAYREIRNEVESAIEHNVAWFVEDST
;
A
#
# COMPACT_ATOMS: atom_id res chain seq x y z
N MET A 1 2.25 42.78 -8.41
CA MET A 1 0.78 42.82 -8.59
C MET A 1 0.15 41.66 -7.81
N LEU A 2 0.03 41.73 -6.48
CA LEU A 2 -0.64 40.71 -5.66
C LEU A 2 -0.98 41.09 -4.19
N PRO A 3 -1.12 42.37 -3.75
CA PRO A 3 -1.54 42.63 -2.37
C PRO A 3 -3.08 42.68 -2.18
N GLY A 4 -3.87 42.72 -3.26
CA GLY A 4 -5.33 42.89 -3.17
C GLY A 4 -6.08 41.65 -2.66
N PHE A 5 -5.62 40.45 -3.02
CA PHE A 5 -6.34 39.20 -2.73
C PHE A 5 -6.40 38.89 -1.22
N LEU A 6 -5.34 39.21 -0.48
CA LEU A 6 -5.27 39.01 0.97
C LEU A 6 -6.23 39.94 1.74
N ASN A 7 -6.47 41.15 1.25
CA ASN A 7 -7.42 42.09 1.88
C ASN A 7 -8.89 41.78 1.56
N LEU A 8 -9.16 41.06 0.47
CA LEU A 8 -10.52 40.64 0.07
C LEU A 8 -10.96 39.33 0.76
N TRP A 9 -10.00 38.50 1.18
CA TRP A 9 -10.22 37.24 1.89
C TRP A 9 -11.10 37.36 3.16
N PRO A 10 -10.84 38.28 4.11
CA PRO A 10 -11.65 38.38 5.33
C PRO A 10 -13.10 38.79 5.06
N PHE A 11 -13.37 39.55 3.99
CA PHE A 11 -14.73 39.91 3.59
C PHE A 11 -15.51 38.73 3.01
N ALA A 12 -14.87 37.91 2.18
CA ALA A 12 -15.46 36.69 1.64
C ALA A 12 -15.73 35.66 2.76
N MET A 13 -14.77 35.50 3.68
CA MET A 13 -14.90 34.59 4.82
C MET A 13 -16.01 35.03 5.79
N ARG A 14 -16.11 36.33 6.11
CA ARG A 14 -17.23 36.87 6.91
C ARG A 14 -18.60 36.62 6.26
N ARG A 15 -18.69 36.75 4.92
CA ARG A 15 -19.93 36.49 4.18
C ARG A 15 -20.30 35.01 4.14
N ALA A 16 -19.30 34.13 4.06
CA ALA A 16 -19.50 32.68 4.16
C ALA A 16 -19.99 32.29 5.57
N LEU A 17 -19.38 32.84 6.62
CA LEU A 17 -19.80 32.67 8.02
C LEU A 17 -21.21 33.21 8.30
N ALA A 18 -21.66 34.26 7.60
CA ALA A 18 -23.04 34.76 7.74
C ALA A 18 -24.11 33.74 7.29
N ARG A 19 -23.74 32.74 6.46
CA ARG A 19 -24.62 31.63 6.03
C ARG A 19 -24.06 30.26 6.43
N TRP A 20 -23.47 30.17 7.63
CA TRP A 20 -22.79 28.96 8.08
C TRP A 20 -23.70 27.74 8.22
N ARG A 21 -25.02 27.93 8.44
CA ARG A 21 -26.01 26.84 8.52
C ARG A 21 -26.06 25.92 7.29
N LEU A 22 -25.67 26.41 6.11
CA LEU A 22 -25.57 25.61 4.88
C LEU A 22 -24.17 25.03 4.66
N LEU A 23 -23.13 25.70 5.17
CA LEU A 23 -21.74 25.27 5.00
C LEU A 23 -21.35 24.16 5.98
N VAL A 24 -21.88 24.17 7.20
CA VAL A 24 -21.65 23.12 8.20
C VAL A 24 -22.02 21.73 7.68
N PRO A 25 -23.26 21.48 7.19
CA PRO A 25 -23.62 20.15 6.69
C PRO A 25 -22.82 19.75 5.44
N LEU A 26 -22.47 20.71 4.57
CA LEU A 26 -21.61 20.45 3.41
C LEU A 26 -20.20 20.04 3.83
N ALA A 27 -19.61 20.73 4.80
CA ALA A 27 -18.28 20.41 5.32
C ALA A 27 -18.28 19.03 5.98
N VAL A 28 -19.29 18.74 6.81
CA VAL A 28 -19.45 17.43 7.46
C VAL A 28 -19.61 16.33 6.41
N GLY A 29 -20.47 16.52 5.41
CA GLY A 29 -20.66 15.54 4.33
C GLY A 29 -19.40 15.32 3.49
N SER A 30 -18.66 16.39 3.20
CA SER A 30 -17.38 16.29 2.49
C SER A 30 -16.34 15.52 3.29
N VAL A 31 -16.20 15.78 4.59
CA VAL A 31 -15.26 15.04 5.46
C VAL A 31 -15.67 13.58 5.53
N LEU A 32 -16.96 13.29 5.69
CA LEU A 32 -17.46 11.92 5.74
C LEU A 32 -17.20 11.18 4.42
N ALA A 33 -17.44 11.80 3.27
CA ALA A 33 -17.19 11.21 1.97
C ALA A 33 -15.69 10.91 1.75
N VAL A 34 -14.81 11.85 2.11
CA VAL A 34 -13.36 11.67 2.01
C VAL A 34 -12.89 10.58 2.97
N ALA A 35 -13.41 10.53 4.19
CA ALA A 35 -13.09 9.49 5.16
C ALA A 35 -13.48 8.10 4.64
N LEU A 36 -14.69 7.96 4.07
CA LEU A 36 -15.15 6.70 3.48
C LEU A 36 -14.32 6.29 2.26
N MET A 37 -13.99 7.23 1.37
CA MET A 37 -13.13 6.96 0.21
C MET A 37 -11.70 6.58 0.63
N SER A 38 -11.14 7.21 1.67
CA SER A 38 -9.80 6.90 2.17
C SER A 38 -9.79 5.57 2.93
N SER A 39 -10.87 5.26 3.64
CA SER A 39 -11.00 4.04 4.43
C SER A 39 -10.84 2.77 3.60
N THR A 40 -11.24 2.76 2.32
CA THR A 40 -11.14 1.54 1.50
C THR A 40 -9.70 1.13 1.23
N PHE A 41 -8.77 2.08 1.10
CA PHE A 41 -7.35 1.79 0.85
C PHE A 41 -6.70 1.25 2.11
N ILE A 42 -6.90 1.93 3.25
CA ILE A 42 -6.27 1.55 4.53
C ILE A 42 -6.85 0.24 5.09
N TYR A 43 -8.17 0.06 5.01
CA TYR A 43 -8.83 -1.14 5.52
C TYR A 43 -8.50 -2.38 4.68
N GLY A 44 -8.34 -2.23 3.36
CA GLY A 44 -7.97 -3.33 2.46
C GLY A 44 -6.60 -3.90 2.79
N ASP A 45 -5.60 -3.02 3.00
CA ASP A 45 -4.25 -3.46 3.38
C ASP A 45 -4.23 -4.12 4.76
N ALA A 46 -4.95 -3.55 5.74
CA ALA A 46 -5.03 -4.12 7.09
C ALA A 46 -5.70 -5.51 7.12
N VAL A 47 -6.80 -5.70 6.38
CA VAL A 47 -7.47 -7.01 6.29
C VAL A 47 -6.60 -8.03 5.56
N ARG A 48 -5.89 -7.61 4.50
CA ARG A 48 -4.99 -8.49 3.75
C ARG A 48 -3.81 -8.94 4.60
N GLN A 49 -3.22 -8.04 5.38
CA GLN A 49 -2.12 -8.37 6.29
C GLN A 49 -2.59 -9.35 7.38
N LEU A 50 -3.71 -9.06 8.06
CA LEU A 50 -4.28 -9.97 9.04
C LEU A 50 -4.60 -11.36 8.47
N GLY A 51 -5.11 -11.41 7.23
CA GLY A 51 -5.38 -12.67 6.54
C GLY A 51 -4.10 -13.43 6.15
N LEU A 52 -3.04 -12.72 5.79
CA LEU A 52 -1.74 -13.31 5.47
C LEU A 52 -1.07 -13.87 6.72
N ASP A 53 -1.02 -13.10 7.80
CA ASP A 53 -0.45 -13.54 9.08
C ASP A 53 -1.18 -14.79 9.59
N PHE A 54 -2.51 -14.78 9.53
CA PHE A 54 -3.32 -15.94 9.92
C PHE A 54 -3.02 -17.17 9.04
N ALA A 55 -2.92 -16.99 7.72
CA ALA A 55 -2.64 -18.09 6.80
C ALA A 55 -1.22 -18.66 6.94
N ILE A 56 -0.25 -17.84 7.34
CA ILE A 56 1.13 -18.24 7.63
C ILE A 56 1.20 -19.00 8.95
N ASP A 57 0.58 -18.48 10.01
CA ASP A 57 0.60 -19.09 11.35
C ASP A 57 -0.08 -20.47 11.40
N GLU A 58 -1.04 -20.72 10.51
CA GLU A 58 -1.78 -21.98 10.46
C GLU A 58 -1.06 -23.10 9.69
N ARG A 59 0.13 -22.81 9.13
CA ARG A 59 0.94 -23.76 8.36
C ARG A 59 2.24 -24.09 9.07
N THR A 60 2.71 -25.32 8.89
CA THR A 60 4.02 -25.71 9.41
C THR A 60 5.14 -25.10 8.54
N PRO A 61 6.34 -24.82 9.10
CA PRO A 61 7.45 -24.23 8.34
C PRO A 61 7.83 -25.02 7.07
N SER A 62 7.66 -26.35 7.10
CA SER A 62 7.87 -27.23 5.96
C SER A 62 6.83 -27.10 4.84
N GLU A 63 5.64 -26.58 5.14
CA GLU A 63 4.58 -26.33 4.15
C GLU A 63 4.70 -24.94 3.52
N LEU A 64 5.56 -24.08 4.06
CA LEU A 64 5.90 -22.76 3.52
C LEU A 64 7.18 -22.78 2.67
N ASP A 65 7.84 -23.93 2.56
CA ASP A 65 9.08 -24.04 1.81
C ASP A 65 8.79 -23.97 0.30
N ILE A 66 9.56 -23.14 -0.41
CA ILE A 66 9.41 -22.96 -1.85
C ILE A 66 10.32 -23.98 -2.54
N ASP A 67 9.76 -25.13 -2.90
CA ASP A 67 10.48 -26.16 -3.64
C ASP A 67 10.66 -25.76 -5.11
N LEU A 68 11.90 -25.45 -5.51
CA LEU A 68 12.27 -25.27 -6.91
C LEU A 68 12.65 -26.60 -7.57
N ILE A 69 11.80 -27.06 -8.49
CA ILE A 69 12.05 -28.26 -9.28
C ILE A 69 12.67 -27.86 -10.62
N ALA A 70 13.98 -28.03 -10.76
CA ALA A 70 14.67 -27.91 -12.05
C ALA A 70 14.66 -29.26 -12.80
N TYR A 71 14.09 -29.29 -14.01
CA TYR A 71 13.98 -30.51 -14.82
C TYR A 71 15.34 -31.04 -15.33
N TYR A 72 16.39 -30.22 -15.31
CA TYR A 72 17.75 -30.61 -15.67
C TYR A 72 18.69 -30.28 -14.51
N ALA A 73 19.21 -31.32 -13.84
CA ALA A 73 20.24 -31.13 -12.83
C ALA A 73 21.51 -30.57 -13.50
N PRO A 74 22.04 -29.42 -13.07
CA PRO A 74 23.21 -28.83 -13.69
C PRO A 74 24.41 -29.75 -13.50
N THR A 75 24.91 -30.31 -14.59
CA THR A 75 26.08 -31.20 -14.61
C THR A 75 27.40 -30.44 -14.64
N THR A 76 27.36 -29.11 -14.78
CA THR A 76 28.53 -28.23 -14.76
C THR A 76 28.33 -27.06 -13.78
N PRO A 77 29.42 -26.56 -13.18
CA PRO A 77 29.36 -25.39 -12.28
C PRO A 77 28.81 -24.13 -12.97
N ASP A 78 29.01 -23.99 -14.28
CA ASP A 78 28.58 -22.83 -15.04
C ASP A 78 27.06 -22.85 -15.28
N ALA A 79 26.49 -24.00 -15.65
CA ALA A 79 25.04 -24.18 -15.77
C ALA A 79 24.32 -23.98 -14.43
N TYR A 80 24.94 -24.40 -13.31
CA TYR A 80 24.38 -24.10 -11.98
C TYR A 80 24.35 -22.59 -11.71
N ARG A 81 25.39 -21.86 -12.13
CA ARG A 81 25.48 -20.41 -11.91
C ARG A 81 24.43 -19.66 -12.73
N GLU A 82 24.19 -20.09 -13.96
CA GLU A 82 23.16 -19.51 -14.84
C GLU A 82 21.75 -19.71 -14.27
N ILE A 83 21.39 -20.95 -13.92
CA ILE A 83 20.08 -21.25 -13.32
C ILE A 83 19.91 -20.51 -12.00
N ARG A 84 20.95 -20.47 -11.16
CA ARG A 84 20.88 -19.75 -9.87
C ARG A 84 20.63 -18.26 -10.09
N ASN A 85 21.30 -17.62 -11.03
CA ASN A 85 21.09 -16.20 -11.30
C ASN A 85 19.66 -15.91 -11.79
N GLU A 86 19.08 -16.80 -12.58
CA GLU A 86 17.70 -16.67 -13.05
C GLU A 86 16.69 -16.86 -11.91
N VAL A 87 16.91 -17.86 -11.05
CA VAL A 87 16.10 -18.11 -9.85
C VAL A 87 16.19 -16.92 -8.88
N GLU A 88 17.39 -16.46 -8.60
CA GLU A 88 17.65 -15.34 -7.69
C GLU A 88 17.02 -14.05 -8.24
N SER A 89 17.13 -13.81 -9.56
CA SER A 89 16.43 -12.71 -10.21
C SER A 89 14.90 -12.82 -10.12
N ALA A 90 14.33 -14.03 -10.21
CA ALA A 90 12.90 -14.24 -10.07
C ALA A 90 12.43 -14.04 -8.62
N ILE A 91 13.20 -14.49 -7.64
CA ILE A 91 12.93 -14.27 -6.21
C ILE A 91 12.99 -12.78 -5.89
N GLU A 92 14.03 -12.09 -6.31
CA GLU A 92 14.18 -10.63 -6.13
C GLU A 92 12.98 -9.89 -6.74
N HIS A 93 12.57 -10.27 -7.94
CA HIS A 93 11.46 -9.59 -8.62
C HIS A 93 10.10 -9.79 -7.94
N ASN A 94 9.84 -10.97 -7.37
CA ASN A 94 8.50 -11.34 -6.87
C ASN A 94 8.35 -11.23 -5.35
N VAL A 95 9.45 -11.32 -4.59
CA VAL A 95 9.43 -11.50 -3.13
C VAL A 95 10.36 -10.52 -2.40
N ALA A 96 11.15 -9.68 -3.09
CA ALA A 96 12.03 -8.70 -2.42
C ALA A 96 11.29 -7.81 -1.42
N TRP A 97 10.04 -7.43 -1.73
CA TRP A 97 9.19 -6.62 -0.85
C TRP A 97 8.89 -7.26 0.51
N PHE A 98 9.00 -8.59 0.65
CA PHE A 98 8.75 -9.31 1.91
C PHE A 98 9.99 -9.36 2.81
N VAL A 99 11.19 -9.35 2.21
CA VAL A 99 12.47 -9.40 2.96
C VAL A 99 12.77 -8.05 3.61
N GLU A 100 12.44 -6.95 2.94
CA GLU A 100 12.78 -5.58 3.37
C GLU A 100 11.95 -5.08 4.56
N ASP A 101 10.79 -5.69 4.84
CA ASP A 101 9.89 -5.33 5.97
C ASP A 101 10.20 -6.14 7.26
N SER A 102 11.19 -7.04 7.22
CA SER A 102 11.48 -7.99 8.31
C SER A 102 12.67 -7.63 9.22
N THR A 103 13.33 -6.48 8.97
CA THR A 103 14.43 -5.92 9.79
C THR A 103 14.01 -4.68 10.56
#